data_AF-A0A8X6SLF6-F1
#
_entry.id   AF-A0A8X6SLF6-F1
#
_cell.length_a   1.000
_cell.length_b   1.000
_cell.length_c   1.000
_cell.angle_alpha   90.00
_cell.angle_beta   90.00
_cell.angle_gamma   90.00
#
_symmetry.space_group_name_H-M   'P 1'
#
loop_
_entity.id
_entity.type
_entity.pdbx_description
1 polymer ?
#
loop_
_entity_poly.entity_id
_entity_poly.type
_entity_poly.pdbx_seq_one_letter_code
_entity_poly.pdbx_strand_id
1 'polypeptide(L)'
;MRKIAHAGSTARTIVNISMEAANSPEQIYDELAALLSVFPSLKLEGNSIEMWCNFFQKEAPNLLKIVQFVCSVPVSNAFVERIFSVMGNVWTDERNRVAVNTVKSELCIFFNISSSCTEFKDVISTNKPLLKSVSSNAKYTKK
;
A
#
# COMPACT_ATOMS: atom_id res chain seq x y z
N MET A 1 -21.98 17.07 -5.77
CA MET A 1 -22.20 15.90 -6.66
C MET A 1 -21.50 16.12 -8.01
N ARG A 2 -20.29 15.57 -8.18
CA ARG A 2 -19.64 15.46 -9.50
C ARG A 2 -19.16 14.02 -9.71
N LYS A 3 -20.02 13.30 -10.43
CA LYS A 3 -19.78 12.20 -11.37
C LYS A 3 -18.88 11.02 -10.96
N ILE A 4 -19.58 9.90 -10.78
CA ILE A 4 -19.18 8.48 -10.77
C ILE A 4 -18.66 8.03 -12.18
N ALA A 5 -18.01 8.93 -12.93
CA ALA A 5 -17.54 8.62 -14.30
C ALA A 5 -16.09 8.10 -14.33
N HIS A 6 -15.33 8.27 -13.25
CA HIS A 6 -13.91 7.90 -13.22
C HIS A 6 -13.68 6.40 -12.98
N ALA A 7 -14.59 5.72 -12.26
CA ALA A 7 -14.43 4.32 -11.88
C ALA A 7 -14.45 3.36 -13.10
N GLY A 8 -15.29 3.64 -14.10
CA GLY A 8 -15.39 2.81 -15.32
C GLY A 8 -14.19 2.94 -16.26
N SER A 9 -13.55 4.11 -16.31
CA SER A 9 -12.33 4.31 -17.10
C SER A 9 -11.12 3.69 -16.41
N THR A 10 -11.02 3.83 -15.08
CA THR A 10 -9.92 3.25 -14.31
C THR A 10 -9.99 1.73 -14.34
N ALA A 11 -11.16 1.11 -14.15
CA ALA A 11 -11.33 -0.34 -14.24
C ALA A 11 -10.98 -0.92 -15.63
N ARG A 12 -11.31 -0.20 -16.71
CA ARG A 12 -11.00 -0.63 -18.09
C ARG A 12 -9.50 -0.50 -18.43
N THR A 13 -8.85 0.58 -17.99
CA THR A 13 -7.38 0.72 -18.09
C THR A 13 -6.66 -0.33 -17.23
N ILE A 14 -7.22 -0.65 -16.06
CA ILE A 14 -6.72 -1.66 -15.13
C ILE A 14 -6.73 -3.06 -15.74
N VAL A 15 -7.86 -3.47 -16.35
CA VAL A 15 -7.99 -4.78 -17.02
C VAL A 15 -7.00 -4.88 -18.18
N ASN A 16 -6.79 -3.79 -18.93
CA ASN A 16 -5.83 -3.76 -20.02
C ASN A 16 -4.37 -3.91 -19.55
N ILE A 17 -3.98 -3.30 -18.43
CA ILE A 17 -2.64 -3.46 -17.85
C ILE A 17 -2.41 -4.91 -17.36
N SER A 18 -3.43 -5.56 -16.78
CA SER A 18 -3.35 -6.97 -16.41
C SER A 18 -3.26 -7.91 -17.61
N MET A 19 -3.84 -7.55 -18.76
CA MET A 19 -3.73 -8.34 -20.00
C MET A 19 -2.43 -8.07 -20.77
N GLU A 20 -1.86 -6.87 -20.71
CA GLU A 20 -0.57 -6.54 -21.34
C GLU A 20 0.63 -7.15 -20.60
N ALA A 21 0.48 -7.49 -19.32
CA ALA A 21 1.50 -8.18 -18.53
C ALA A 21 1.49 -9.71 -18.72
N ALA A 22 0.60 -10.24 -19.56
CA ALA A 22 0.36 -11.68 -19.67
C ALA A 22 1.45 -12.37 -20.50
N ASN A 23 2.19 -13.25 -19.82
CA ASN A 23 2.72 -14.47 -20.42
C ASN A 23 1.60 -15.29 -21.09
N SER A 24 1.94 -16.36 -21.84
CA SER A 24 0.93 -17.11 -22.63
C SER A 24 -0.28 -17.49 -21.76
N PRO A 25 -1.52 -17.37 -22.28
CA PRO A 25 -2.74 -17.68 -21.53
C PRO A 25 -2.70 -19.03 -20.83
N GLU A 26 -2.01 -20.01 -21.42
CA GLU A 26 -1.83 -21.37 -20.91
C GLU A 26 -1.17 -21.39 -19.52
N GLN A 27 -0.14 -20.57 -19.29
CA GLN A 27 0.56 -20.53 -18.00
C GLN A 27 -0.35 -20.03 -16.87
N ILE A 28 -1.25 -19.08 -17.17
CA ILE A 28 -2.23 -18.60 -16.20
C ILE A 28 -3.25 -19.69 -15.89
N TYR A 29 -3.70 -20.44 -16.89
CA TYR A 29 -4.63 -21.56 -16.68
C TYR A 29 -4.00 -22.67 -15.83
N ASP A 30 -2.72 -22.98 -16.04
CA ASP A 30 -1.99 -23.96 -15.22
C ASP A 30 -1.85 -23.50 -13.76
N GLU A 31 -1.49 -22.23 -13.54
CA GLU A 31 -1.42 -21.63 -12.19
C GLU A 31 -2.80 -21.60 -11.51
N LEU A 32 -3.87 -21.32 -12.26
CA LEU A 32 -5.25 -21.37 -11.76
C LEU A 32 -5.69 -22.79 -11.43
N ALA A 33 -5.34 -23.79 -12.24
CA ALA A 33 -5.63 -25.18 -11.95
C ALA A 33 -4.93 -25.63 -10.66
N ALA A 34 -3.67 -25.21 -10.47
CA ALA A 34 -2.95 -25.43 -9.22
C ALA A 34 -3.68 -24.79 -8.03
N LEU A 35 -4.15 -23.53 -8.15
CA LEU A 35 -4.96 -22.88 -7.12
C LEU A 35 -6.23 -23.69 -6.80
N LEU A 36 -7.01 -24.05 -7.81
CA LEU A 36 -8.26 -24.79 -7.64
C LEU A 36 -8.05 -26.16 -6.99
N SER A 37 -6.91 -26.82 -7.22
CA SER A 37 -6.58 -28.08 -6.57
C SER A 37 -6.35 -27.94 -5.06
N VAL A 38 -5.78 -26.80 -4.63
CA VAL A 38 -5.45 -26.53 -3.23
C VAL A 38 -6.60 -25.82 -2.52
N PHE A 39 -7.48 -25.13 -3.26
CA PHE A 39 -8.60 -24.34 -2.74
C PHE A 39 -9.51 -25.10 -1.74
N PRO A 40 -9.92 -26.36 -1.97
CA PRO A 40 -10.73 -27.11 -1.01
C PRO A 40 -10.01 -27.41 0.31
N SER A 41 -8.67 -27.43 0.29
CA SER A 41 -7.83 -27.69 1.47
C SER A 41 -7.39 -26.40 2.18
N LEU A 42 -7.58 -25.23 1.55
CA LEU A 42 -7.35 -23.94 2.19
C LEU A 42 -8.47 -23.71 3.21
N LYS A 43 -8.10 -23.70 4.49
CA LYS A 43 -9.01 -23.25 5.54
C LYS A 43 -9.32 -21.77 5.30
N LEU A 44 -10.54 -21.50 4.84
CA LEU A 44 -11.08 -20.14 4.67
C LEU A 44 -11.32 -19.42 6.01
N GLU A 45 -11.10 -20.11 7.13
CA GLU A 45 -11.13 -19.55 8.48
C GLU A 45 -9.79 -18.86 8.77
N GLY A 46 -9.71 -17.54 8.51
CA GLY A 46 -8.52 -16.76 8.82
C GLY A 46 -8.38 -15.44 8.04
N ASN A 47 -7.23 -14.79 8.19
CA ASN A 47 -6.89 -13.59 7.45
C ASN A 47 -6.63 -13.95 5.98
N SER A 48 -7.43 -13.41 5.07
CA SER A 48 -7.29 -13.61 3.61
C SER A 48 -5.87 -13.36 3.09
N ILE A 49 -5.12 -12.44 3.70
CA ILE A 49 -3.73 -12.13 3.32
C ILE A 49 -2.80 -13.30 3.66
N GLU A 50 -2.96 -13.91 4.84
CA GLU A 50 -2.14 -15.06 5.25
C GLU A 50 -2.38 -16.29 4.37
N MET A 51 -3.62 -16.48 3.92
CA MET A 51 -3.97 -17.52 2.95
C MET A 51 -3.21 -17.33 1.62
N TRP A 52 -3.23 -16.11 1.07
CA TRP A 52 -2.49 -15.81 -0.15
C TRP A 52 -0.98 -15.93 0.05
N CYS A 53 -0.44 -15.46 1.18
CA CYS A 53 0.97 -15.63 1.52
C CYS A 53 1.39 -17.10 1.55
N ASN A 54 0.56 -17.99 2.11
CA ASN A 54 0.83 -19.43 2.12
C ASN A 54 0.74 -20.06 0.72
N PHE A 55 -0.22 -19.64 -0.10
CA PHE A 55 -0.37 -20.13 -1.46
C PHE A 55 0.82 -19.74 -2.36
N PHE A 56 1.26 -18.48 -2.27
CA PHE A 56 2.38 -17.94 -3.06
C PHE A 56 3.77 -18.26 -2.50
N GLN A 57 3.89 -19.12 -1.49
CA GLN A 57 5.18 -19.77 -1.20
C GLN A 57 5.62 -20.67 -2.37
N LYS A 58 4.68 -21.11 -3.22
CA LYS A 58 4.94 -21.83 -4.47
C LYS A 58 5.05 -20.85 -5.64
N GLU A 59 5.81 -21.22 -6.67
CA GLU A 59 6.00 -20.42 -7.89
C GLU A 59 4.69 -20.33 -8.72
N ALA A 60 3.90 -19.28 -8.50
CA ALA A 60 2.77 -18.87 -9.34
C ALA A 60 2.87 -17.37 -9.67
N PRO A 61 3.89 -16.97 -10.46
CA PRO A 61 4.26 -15.57 -10.64
C PRO A 61 3.22 -14.74 -11.39
N ASN A 62 2.42 -15.34 -12.27
CA ASN A 62 1.43 -14.61 -13.05
C ASN A 62 0.18 -14.34 -12.22
N LEU A 63 -0.30 -15.35 -11.51
CA LEU A 63 -1.41 -15.27 -10.57
C LEU A 63 -1.07 -14.35 -9.39
N LEU A 64 0.19 -14.35 -8.93
CA LEU A 64 0.66 -13.41 -7.90
C LEU A 64 0.49 -11.96 -8.33
N LYS A 65 0.86 -11.60 -9.57
CA LYS A 65 0.68 -10.22 -10.09
C LYS A 65 -0.80 -9.81 -10.07
N ILE A 66 -1.69 -10.73 -10.48
CA ILE A 66 -3.14 -10.47 -10.48
C ILE A 66 -3.66 -10.28 -9.06
N VAL A 67 -3.28 -11.14 -8.12
CA VAL A 67 -3.74 -11.05 -6.74
C VAL A 67 -3.17 -9.82 -6.03
N GLN A 68 -1.87 -9.52 -6.19
CA GLN A 68 -1.27 -8.29 -5.68
C GLN A 68 -2.02 -7.05 -6.17
N PHE A 69 -2.37 -7.05 -7.45
CA PHE A 69 -3.14 -5.98 -8.05
C PHE A 69 -4.53 -5.86 -7.41
N VAL A 70 -5.30 -6.95 -7.34
CA VAL A 70 -6.64 -6.95 -6.72
C VAL A 70 -6.57 -6.50 -5.26
N CYS A 71 -5.59 -6.98 -4.49
CA CYS A 71 -5.39 -6.61 -3.09
C CYS A 71 -4.89 -5.18 -2.89
N SER A 72 -4.29 -4.54 -3.91
CA SER A 72 -3.86 -3.14 -3.85
C SER A 72 -5.03 -2.15 -3.94
N VAL A 73 -6.18 -2.60 -4.44
CA VAL A 73 -7.37 -1.76 -4.57
C VAL A 73 -8.17 -1.83 -3.27
N PRO A 74 -8.28 -0.73 -2.50
CA PRO A 74 -9.07 -0.75 -1.28
C PRO A 74 -10.55 -0.93 -1.63
N VAL A 75 -11.23 -1.83 -0.90
CA VAL A 75 -12.66 -2.13 -1.09
C VAL A 75 -13.56 -0.99 -0.58
N SER A 76 -13.02 -0.11 0.27
CA SER A 76 -13.77 0.98 0.90
C SER A 76 -12.92 2.25 1.01
N ASN A 77 -13.60 3.40 0.97
CA ASN A 77 -13.00 4.71 1.21
C ASN A 77 -12.69 4.97 2.69
N ALA A 78 -13.09 4.09 3.62
CA ALA A 78 -12.91 4.30 5.05
C ALA A 78 -11.45 4.57 5.47
N PHE A 79 -10.48 3.95 4.80
CA PHE A 79 -9.06 4.22 5.06
C PHE A 79 -8.67 5.65 4.65
N VAL A 80 -9.11 6.09 3.48
CA VAL A 80 -8.85 7.44 2.97
C VAL A 80 -9.57 8.50 3.82
N GLU A 81 -10.80 8.22 4.24
CA GLU A 81 -11.55 9.09 5.17
C GLU A 81 -10.84 9.23 6.51
N ARG A 82 -10.24 8.15 7.04
CA ARG A 82 -9.42 8.21 8.25
C ARG A 82 -8.19 9.11 8.06
N ILE A 83 -7.51 9.02 6.91
CA ILE A 83 -6.39 9.92 6.57
C ILE A 83 -6.88 11.37 6.58
N PHE A 84 -8.01 11.68 5.94
CA PHE A 84 -8.54 13.04 5.90
C PHE A 84 -8.97 13.55 7.28
N SER A 85 -9.53 12.69 8.12
CA SER A 85 -9.87 13.06 9.50
C SER A 85 -8.63 13.44 10.30
N VAL A 86 -7.54 12.66 10.22
CA VAL A 86 -6.26 12.99 10.89
C VAL A 86 -5.65 14.26 10.30
N MET A 87 -5.67 14.39 8.97
CA MET A 87 -5.18 15.56 8.26
C MET A 87 -5.91 16.83 8.68
N GLY A 88 -7.23 16.78 8.90
CA GLY A 88 -8.00 17.93 9.39
C GLY A 88 -7.57 18.41 10.77
N ASN A 89 -7.08 17.50 11.64
CA ASN A 89 -6.55 17.87 12.95
C ASN A 89 -5.15 18.49 12.87
N VAL A 90 -4.31 18.00 11.94
CA VAL A 90 -2.94 18.51 11.73
C VAL A 90 -2.95 19.85 10.98
N TRP A 91 -3.86 20.00 10.02
CA TRP A 91 -3.94 21.16 9.14
C TRP A 91 -5.15 22.04 9.50
N THR A 92 -5.04 22.73 10.64
CA THR A 92 -6.04 23.71 11.10
C THR A 92 -5.70 25.13 10.63
N ASP A 93 -6.72 25.98 10.46
CA ASP A 93 -6.54 27.34 9.91
C ASP A 93 -6.09 28.37 10.97
N GLU A 94 -6.13 28.00 12.26
CA GLU A 94 -5.97 28.92 13.40
C GLU A 94 -4.53 29.07 13.91
N ARG A 95 -3.57 28.29 13.41
CA ARG A 95 -2.15 28.40 13.81
C ARG A 95 -1.22 28.07 12.65
N ASN A 96 -0.67 29.12 12.03
CA ASN A 96 0.48 29.08 11.11
C ASN A 96 0.48 27.86 10.18
N ARG A 97 -0.33 27.90 9.11
CA ARG A 97 -0.55 26.83 8.13
C ARG A 97 0.72 26.00 7.88
N VAL A 98 0.72 24.77 8.39
CA VAL A 98 1.79 23.81 8.15
C VAL A 98 1.93 23.60 6.64
N ALA A 99 3.16 23.61 6.14
CA ALA A 99 3.40 23.41 4.71
C ALA A 99 2.87 22.03 4.27
N VAL A 100 2.25 21.97 3.10
CA VAL A 100 1.63 20.74 2.57
C VAL A 100 2.62 19.56 2.54
N ASN A 101 3.89 19.81 2.20
CA ASN A 101 4.93 18.77 2.19
C ASN A 101 5.17 18.20 3.60
N THR A 102 5.15 19.05 4.63
CA THR A 102 5.32 18.63 6.02
C THR A 102 4.13 17.79 6.49
N VAL A 103 2.89 18.22 6.18
CA VAL A 103 1.67 17.46 6.50
C VAL A 103 1.71 16.08 5.84
N LYS A 104 2.14 16.00 4.57
CA LYS A 104 2.31 14.71 3.87
C LYS A 104 3.32 13.80 4.58
N SER A 105 4.49 14.32 4.94
CA SER A 105 5.51 13.54 5.65
C SER A 105 5.02 13.05 7.02
N GLU A 106 4.30 13.89 7.75
CA GLU A 106 3.72 13.54 9.05
C GLU A 106 2.67 12.44 8.93
N LEU A 107 1.74 12.54 7.97
CA LEU A 107 0.75 11.50 7.70
C LEU A 107 1.42 10.18 7.32
N CYS A 108 2.47 10.22 6.49
CA CYS A 108 3.24 9.01 6.15
C CYS A 108 3.83 8.35 7.39
N ILE A 109 4.42 9.12 8.30
CA ILE A 109 4.95 8.60 9.56
C ILE A 109 3.83 8.02 10.43
N PHE A 110 2.75 8.75 10.63
CA PHE A 110 1.64 8.35 11.50
C PHE A 110 0.98 7.03 11.07
N PHE A 111 0.79 6.82 9.76
CA PHE A 111 0.08 5.64 9.25
C PHE A 111 1.00 4.44 8.94
N ASN A 112 2.31 4.63 8.72
CA ASN A 112 3.23 3.55 8.35
C ASN A 112 4.10 3.06 9.51
N ILE A 113 4.13 3.76 10.64
CA ILE A 113 4.90 3.34 11.81
C ILE A 113 3.96 2.65 12.80
N SER A 114 4.10 1.33 12.91
CA SER A 114 3.32 0.51 13.84
C SER A 114 3.93 0.41 15.24
N SER A 115 5.18 0.84 15.40
CA SER A 115 5.91 0.79 16.67
C SER A 115 5.51 1.94 17.59
N SER A 116 5.56 1.69 18.90
CA SER A 116 5.41 2.74 19.91
C SER A 116 6.49 3.81 19.79
N CYS A 117 6.27 5.00 20.36
CA CYS A 117 7.27 6.07 20.35
C CYS A 117 8.61 5.65 20.99
N THR A 118 8.57 4.79 22.01
CA THR A 118 9.75 4.25 22.68
C THR A 118 10.54 3.33 21.76
N GLU A 119 9.89 2.37 21.12
CA GLU A 119 10.53 1.46 20.17
C GLU A 119 11.05 2.22 18.95
N PHE A 120 10.27 3.18 18.45
CA PHE A 120 10.68 4.02 17.33
C PHE A 120 11.94 4.82 17.66
N LYS A 121 12.02 5.39 18.87
CA LYS A 121 13.22 6.10 19.34
C LYS A 121 14.45 5.17 19.32
N ASP A 122 14.31 3.93 19.77
CA ASP A 122 15.42 2.97 19.82
C ASP A 122 15.87 2.56 18.40
N VAL A 123 14.91 2.36 17.49
CA VAL A 123 15.17 2.09 16.06
C VAL A 123 15.93 3.25 15.41
N ILE A 124 15.48 4.49 15.62
CA ILE A 124 16.11 5.68 15.05
C ILE A 124 17.50 5.92 15.65
N SER A 125 17.66 5.69 16.95
CA SER A 125 18.94 5.84 17.65
C SER A 125 20.02 4.88 17.11
N THR A 126 19.58 3.71 16.62
CA THR A 126 20.47 2.70 16.02
C THR A 126 20.82 3.03 14.56
N ASN A 127 19.98 3.79 13.86
CA ASN A 127 20.17 4.13 12.44
C ASN A 127 21.08 5.35 12.24
N LYS A 128 22.40 5.12 12.34
CA LYS A 128 23.44 6.16 12.14
C LYS A 128 23.34 6.91 10.80
N PRO A 129 23.08 6.27 9.64
CA PRO A 129 22.91 6.99 8.38
C PRO A 129 21.76 8.00 8.40
N LEU A 130 20.63 7.63 8.99
CA LEU A 130 19.47 8.51 9.12
C LEU A 130 19.79 9.69 10.05
N LEU A 131 20.38 9.43 11.22
CA LEU A 131 20.78 10.48 12.17
C LEU A 131 21.76 11.48 11.55
N LYS A 132 22.73 10.99 10.76
CA LYS A 132 23.67 11.84 10.02
C LYS A 132 22.97 12.68 8.94
N SER A 133 21.94 12.12 8.31
CA SER A 133 21.17 12.84 7.28
C SER A 133 20.30 13.93 7.89
N VAL A 134 19.63 13.65 9.02
CA VAL A 134 18.78 14.61 9.75
C VAL A 134 19.60 15.76 10.33
N SER A 135 20.80 15.49 10.84
CA SER A 135 21.72 16.50 11.38
C SER A 135 22.48 17.27 10.29
N SER A 136 22.47 16.79 9.04
CA SER A 136 23.13 17.49 7.94
C SER A 136 22.39 18.79 7.59
N ASN A 137 23.16 19.81 7.23
CA ASN A 137 22.64 21.06 6.68
C ASN A 137 22.33 20.99 5.18
N ALA A 138 22.49 19.81 4.56
CA ALA A 138 22.17 19.59 3.15
C ALA A 138 20.69 19.91 2.83
N LYS A 139 19.80 19.79 3.82
CA LYS A 139 18.38 20.15 3.73
C LYS A 139 18.10 21.65 3.54
N TYR A 140 19.06 22.52 3.83
CA TYR A 140 18.90 23.98 3.73
C TYR A 140 19.70 24.60 2.59
N THR A 141 20.40 23.80 1.78
CA THR A 141 21.18 24.32 0.66
C THR A 141 20.20 24.72 -0.46
N LYS A 142 19.91 26.01 -0.56
CA LYS A 142 19.11 26.59 -1.65
C LYS A 142 19.86 26.41 -2.97
N LYS A 143 19.22 25.81 -3.97
CA LYS A 143 19.60 25.97 -5.38
C LYS A 143 19.02 27.28 -5.91
#